data_AF-A0A2S3ZHD4-F1
#
_entry.id   AF-A0A2S3ZHD4-F1
#
_cell.length_a   1.000
_cell.length_b   1.000
_cell.length_c   1.000
_cell.angle_alpha   90.00
_cell.angle_beta   90.00
_cell.angle_gamma   90.00
#
_symmetry.space_group_name_H-M   'P 1'
#
loop_
_entity.id
_entity.type
_entity.pdbx_description
1 polymer ?
#
loop_
_entity_poly.entity_id
_entity_poly.type
_entity_poly.pdbx_seq_one_letter_code
_entity_poly.pdbx_strand_id
1 'polypeptide(L)'
;MGVAGCSASIAGSAYDGMLPDEAITTPAPADEEANLLAPFPTAGWLDGGDRFAIVLGGSSSCPSYPVSMVVDDSRTLSIEIGQSGGPACTADMKLRTHVLTTPAGLDPTGEITIRYSESETAVLPAL
;
A
#
# COMPACT_ATOMS: atom_id res chain seq x y z
N MET A 1 19.77 -18.52 22.41
CA MET A 1 18.89 -17.34 22.52
C MET A 1 18.47 -16.96 21.10
N GLY A 2 17.33 -17.46 20.63
CA GLY A 2 16.87 -17.26 19.26
C GLY A 2 16.06 -15.97 19.14
N VAL A 3 16.50 -15.06 18.28
CA VAL A 3 15.63 -13.98 17.79
C VAL A 3 14.67 -14.60 16.79
N ALA A 4 13.40 -14.72 17.17
CA ALA A 4 12.33 -14.94 16.21
C ALA A 4 12.29 -13.71 15.31
N GLY A 5 12.88 -13.81 14.12
CA GLY A 5 12.79 -12.79 13.09
C GLY A 5 11.35 -12.66 12.65
N CYS A 6 10.59 -11.77 13.31
CA CYS A 6 9.41 -11.21 12.67
C CYS A 6 9.95 -10.54 11.41
N SER A 7 9.56 -11.04 10.23
CA SER A 7 9.74 -10.31 8.99
C SER A 7 9.09 -8.93 9.18
N ALA A 8 9.90 -7.95 9.58
CA ALA A 8 9.40 -6.71 10.14
C ALA A 8 8.90 -5.87 8.97
N SER A 9 7.58 -5.69 8.90
CA SER A 9 7.02 -4.74 7.96
C SER A 9 7.64 -3.37 8.19
N ILE A 10 7.88 -2.63 7.10
CA ILE A 10 8.36 -1.24 7.15
C ILE A 10 7.23 -0.24 7.45
N ALA A 11 5.98 -0.70 7.55
CA ALA A 11 4.86 0.16 7.90
C ALA A 11 5.00 0.67 9.35
N GLY A 12 4.80 1.98 9.55
CA GLY A 12 4.77 2.58 10.89
C GLY A 12 3.53 2.15 11.69
N SER A 13 2.44 1.86 11.00
CA SER A 13 1.21 1.30 11.58
C SER A 13 0.40 0.57 10.51
N ALA A 14 -0.46 -0.38 10.92
CA ALA A 14 -1.36 -1.10 10.03
C ALA A 14 -2.70 -1.41 10.73
N TYR A 15 -3.79 -1.47 9.96
CA TYR A 15 -5.13 -1.77 10.46
C TYR A 15 -6.01 -2.42 9.38
N ASP A 16 -7.03 -3.16 9.80
CA ASP A 16 -7.97 -3.81 8.88
C ASP A 16 -8.93 -2.80 8.24
N GLY A 17 -9.19 -2.97 6.95
CA GLY A 17 -10.09 -2.10 6.18
C GLY A 17 -9.37 -1.29 5.10
N MET A 18 -10.11 -0.32 4.57
CA MET A 18 -9.67 0.57 3.49
C MET A 18 -8.93 1.81 4.03
N LEU A 19 -8.50 2.67 3.10
CA LEU A 19 -7.92 3.98 3.40
C LEU A 19 -8.80 4.77 4.37
N PRO A 20 -8.20 5.59 5.25
CA PRO A 20 -8.97 6.46 6.13
C PRO A 20 -9.64 7.57 5.31
N ASP A 21 -10.77 8.11 5.79
CA ASP A 21 -11.53 9.15 5.09
C ASP A 21 -10.73 10.45 4.83
N GLU A 22 -9.67 10.67 5.62
CA GLU A 22 -8.75 11.80 5.49
C GLU A 22 -7.67 11.60 4.40
N ALA A 23 -7.58 10.41 3.81
CA ALA A 23 -6.59 10.13 2.79
C ALA A 23 -6.92 10.88 1.49
N ILE A 24 -5.93 11.61 0.97
CA ILE A 24 -6.05 12.29 -0.31
C ILE A 24 -5.74 11.27 -1.41
N THR A 25 -6.77 10.89 -2.15
CA THR A 25 -6.70 9.92 -3.25
C THR A 25 -7.03 10.60 -4.57
N THR A 26 -6.59 10.00 -5.68
CA THR A 26 -7.12 10.40 -6.99
C THR A 26 -8.62 10.07 -7.01
N PRO A 27 -9.51 11.04 -7.29
CA PRO A 27 -10.92 10.73 -7.43
C PRO A 27 -11.08 9.67 -8.52
N ALA A 28 -11.76 8.57 -8.19
CA ALA A 28 -12.15 7.60 -9.20
C ALA A 28 -12.95 8.34 -10.30
N PRO A 29 -12.69 8.08 -11.59
CA PRO A 29 -13.46 8.70 -12.64
C PRO A 29 -14.96 8.43 -12.41
N ALA A 30 -15.77 9.49 -12.47
CA ALA A 30 -17.19 9.49 -12.08
C ALA A 30 -18.10 8.79 -13.11
N ASP A 31 -17.57 7.84 -13.86
CA ASP A 31 -18.31 6.92 -14.72
C ASP A 31 -18.72 5.71 -13.88
N GLU A 32 -20.01 5.63 -13.59
CA GLU A 32 -20.70 4.72 -12.64
C GLU A 32 -20.56 3.21 -12.91
N GLU A 33 -19.59 2.78 -13.72
CA GLU A 33 -19.28 1.37 -14.00
C GLU A 33 -17.82 0.98 -13.69
N ALA A 34 -16.94 1.94 -13.41
CA ALA A 34 -15.51 1.70 -13.19
C ALA A 34 -15.09 1.68 -11.70
N ASN A 35 -15.83 1.05 -10.78
CA ASN A 35 -15.26 0.77 -9.45
C ASN A 35 -15.90 -0.34 -8.58
N LEU A 36 -16.69 -1.26 -9.13
CA LEU A 36 -17.28 -2.33 -8.30
C LEU A 36 -16.29 -3.45 -7.94
N LEU A 37 -15.04 -3.34 -8.42
CA LEU A 37 -13.91 -4.23 -8.17
C LEU A 37 -12.62 -3.41 -8.06
N ALA A 38 -12.57 -2.34 -7.24
CA ALA A 38 -11.35 -1.53 -7.06
C ALA A 38 -10.13 -2.48 -6.96
N PRO A 39 -9.27 -2.57 -7.98
CA PRO A 39 -8.24 -3.58 -8.02
C PRO A 39 -7.20 -3.12 -7.03
N PHE A 40 -7.28 -3.64 -5.80
CA PHE A 40 -6.18 -3.49 -4.87
C PHE A 40 -4.91 -3.99 -5.58
N PRO A 41 -3.79 -3.28 -5.42
CA PRO A 41 -3.51 -2.29 -4.37
C PRO A 41 -4.01 -0.85 -4.65
N THR A 42 -4.37 -0.12 -3.58
CA THR A 42 -4.77 1.32 -3.65
C THR A 42 -3.93 2.14 -2.67
N ALA A 43 -3.71 3.44 -2.95
CA ALA A 43 -2.92 4.33 -2.10
C ALA A 43 -3.56 5.71 -1.92
N GLY A 44 -3.24 6.40 -0.83
CA GLY A 44 -3.64 7.78 -0.57
C GLY A 44 -2.65 8.52 0.34
N TRP A 45 -2.50 9.82 0.13
CA TRP A 45 -1.64 10.66 0.98
C TRP A 45 -2.26 10.91 2.34
N LEU A 46 -1.41 11.02 3.35
CA LEU A 46 -1.73 11.43 4.71
C LEU A 46 -0.82 12.58 5.13
N ASP A 47 -1.28 13.36 6.11
CA ASP A 47 -0.51 14.46 6.73
C ASP A 47 0.15 15.40 5.70
N GLY A 48 -0.56 15.72 4.61
CA GLY A 48 -0.04 16.63 3.58
C GLY A 48 1.18 16.12 2.82
N GLY A 49 1.38 14.80 2.75
CA GLY A 49 2.44 14.16 1.96
C GLY A 49 3.60 13.60 2.78
N ASP A 50 3.64 13.84 4.08
CA ASP A 50 4.67 13.28 4.97
C ASP A 50 4.52 11.76 5.14
N ARG A 51 3.29 11.27 5.00
CA ARG A 51 2.96 9.84 5.04
C ARG A 51 2.00 9.49 3.91
N PHE A 52 1.91 8.20 3.62
CA PHE A 52 0.89 7.67 2.73
C PHE A 52 0.40 6.33 3.24
N ALA A 53 -0.86 6.03 2.97
CA ALA A 53 -1.47 4.75 3.27
C ALA A 53 -1.59 3.93 1.98
N ILE A 54 -1.35 2.63 2.08
CA ILE A 54 -1.58 1.65 1.02
C ILE A 54 -2.54 0.58 1.52
N VAL A 55 -3.41 0.08 0.66
CA VAL A 55 -4.32 -1.03 0.97
C VAL A 55 -3.87 -2.25 0.20
N LEU A 56 -3.59 -3.33 0.93
CA LEU A 56 -3.18 -4.62 0.37
C LEU A 56 -4.27 -5.66 0.63
N GLY A 57 -4.53 -6.49 -0.38
CA GLY A 57 -5.31 -7.70 -0.23
C GLY A 57 -4.44 -8.87 0.23
N GLY A 58 -4.94 -9.65 1.18
CA GLY A 58 -4.27 -10.87 1.63
C GLY A 58 -5.24 -11.84 2.28
N SER A 59 -4.80 -13.08 2.49
CA SER A 59 -5.57 -14.05 3.26
C SER A 59 -5.58 -13.65 4.73
N SER A 60 -6.70 -13.85 5.41
CA SER A 60 -6.84 -13.59 6.85
C SER A 60 -5.80 -14.31 7.70
N SER A 61 -5.35 -15.51 7.29
CA SER A 61 -4.30 -16.28 7.97
C SER A 61 -2.90 -16.05 7.40
N CYS A 62 -2.79 -15.37 6.26
CA CYS A 62 -1.53 -15.01 5.61
C CYS A 62 -1.61 -13.57 5.09
N PRO A 63 -1.61 -12.56 5.99
CA PRO A 63 -1.73 -11.19 5.57
C PRO A 63 -0.48 -10.74 4.82
N SER A 64 -0.71 -9.95 3.77
CA SER A 64 0.31 -9.24 3.00
C SER A 64 0.78 -7.99 3.75
N TYR A 65 2.06 -7.68 3.64
CA TYR A 65 2.66 -6.51 4.28
C TYR A 65 3.84 -5.97 3.45
N PRO A 66 4.10 -4.65 3.50
CA PRO A 66 5.27 -4.08 2.82
C PRO A 66 6.56 -4.46 3.55
N VAL A 67 7.54 -4.96 2.80
CA VAL A 67 8.85 -5.44 3.27
C VAL A 67 9.92 -4.38 3.06
N SER A 68 9.94 -3.75 1.89
CA SER A 68 10.92 -2.76 1.51
C SER A 68 10.31 -1.75 0.54
N MET A 69 10.93 -0.59 0.41
CA MET A 69 10.56 0.41 -0.59
C MET A 69 11.81 1.02 -1.22
N VAL A 70 11.75 1.29 -2.52
CA VAL A 70 12.85 1.83 -3.32
C VAL A 70 12.30 2.95 -4.19
N VAL A 71 12.89 4.14 -4.07
CA VAL A 71 12.59 5.27 -4.97
C VAL A 71 13.37 5.04 -6.26
N ASP A 72 12.68 4.64 -7.32
CA ASP A 72 13.29 4.47 -8.64
C ASP A 72 13.61 5.83 -9.26
N ASP A 73 12.67 6.78 -9.12
CA ASP A 73 12.75 8.15 -9.61
C ASP A 73 11.90 9.07 -8.73
N SER A 74 12.01 10.39 -8.92
CA SER A 74 11.21 11.36 -8.13
C SER A 74 9.69 11.17 -8.24
N ARG A 75 9.21 10.42 -9.25
CA ARG A 75 7.80 10.12 -9.55
C ARG A 75 7.41 8.65 -9.37
N THR A 76 8.36 7.79 -9.01
CA THR A 76 8.15 6.35 -8.97
C THR A 76 8.68 5.76 -7.67
N LEU A 77 7.82 5.03 -6.98
CA LEU A 77 8.17 4.23 -5.82
C LEU A 77 7.88 2.75 -6.08
N SER A 78 8.86 1.88 -5.92
CA SER A 78 8.66 0.44 -5.88
C SER A 78 8.55 -0.04 -4.43
N ILE A 79 7.55 -0.85 -4.12
CA ILE A 79 7.33 -1.44 -2.79
C ILE A 79 7.32 -2.96 -2.92
N GLU A 80 8.21 -3.62 -2.19
CA GLU A 80 8.21 -5.08 -2.10
C GLU A 80 7.14 -5.54 -1.12
N ILE A 81 6.26 -6.43 -1.57
CA ILE A 81 5.22 -7.03 -0.73
C ILE A 81 5.62 -8.43 -0.30
N GLY A 82 5.66 -8.64 1.00
CA GLY A 82 5.81 -9.94 1.63
C GLY A 82 4.47 -10.49 2.09
N GLN A 83 4.46 -11.79 2.37
CA GLN A 83 3.31 -12.47 2.97
C GLN A 83 3.76 -13.21 4.23
N SER A 84 2.95 -13.16 5.27
CA SER A 84 3.21 -13.88 6.51
C SER A 84 2.44 -15.21 6.53
N GLY A 85 2.76 -16.07 7.49
CA GLY A 85 2.10 -17.36 7.65
C GLY A 85 2.87 -18.51 7.00
N GLY A 86 2.16 -19.60 6.76
CA GLY A 86 2.71 -20.86 6.24
C GLY A 86 2.04 -21.30 4.93
N PRO A 87 2.30 -22.54 4.47
CA PRO A 87 1.79 -23.05 3.19
C PRO A 87 0.26 -23.22 3.15
N ALA A 88 -0.43 -23.14 4.29
CA ALA A 88 -1.87 -23.28 4.39
C ALA A 88 -2.51 -21.92 4.72
N CYS A 89 -2.83 -21.14 3.69
CA CYS A 89 -3.59 -19.91 3.81
C CYS A 89 -5.10 -20.19 3.70
N THR A 90 -5.92 -19.54 4.52
CA THR A 90 -7.39 -19.61 4.42
C THR A 90 -7.87 -18.90 3.16
N ALA A 91 -9.03 -19.30 2.63
CA ALA A 91 -9.61 -18.65 1.45
C ALA A 91 -10.18 -17.24 1.75
N ASP A 92 -10.37 -16.90 3.03
CA ASP A 92 -10.96 -15.64 3.45
C ASP A 92 -10.02 -14.47 3.19
N MET A 93 -10.29 -13.71 2.12
CA MET A 93 -9.55 -12.48 1.81
C MET A 93 -9.99 -11.34 2.71
N LYS A 94 -9.01 -10.56 3.16
CA LYS A 94 -9.21 -9.30 3.88
C LYS A 94 -8.32 -8.23 3.31
N LEU A 95 -8.82 -7.00 3.42
CA LEU A 95 -8.08 -5.80 3.10
C LEU A 95 -7.42 -5.28 4.36
N ARG A 96 -6.14 -4.94 4.24
CA ARG A 96 -5.37 -4.35 5.32
C ARG A 96 -4.66 -3.11 4.80
N THR A 97 -4.88 -2.02 5.52
CA THR A 97 -4.21 -0.75 5.26
C THR A 97 -2.91 -0.68 6.05
N HIS A 98 -1.85 -0.21 5.40
CA HIS A 98 -0.53 0.00 5.96
C HIS A 98 -0.13 1.45 5.74
N VAL A 99 0.31 2.13 6.80
CA VAL A 99 0.76 3.52 6.76
C VAL A 99 2.28 3.55 6.74
N LEU A 100 2.82 4.20 5.71
CA LEU A 100 4.25 4.33 5.48
C LEU A 100 4.67 5.80 5.55
N THR A 101 5.92 6.02 5.95
CA THR A 101 6.54 7.35 5.84
C THR A 101 6.99 7.56 4.40
N THR A 102 6.75 8.74 3.86
CA THR A 102 7.17 9.09 2.52
C THR A 102 8.70 9.12 2.46
N PRO A 103 9.34 8.32 1.60
CA PRO A 103 10.80 8.30 1.49
C PRO A 103 11.31 9.61 0.91
N ALA A 104 12.51 10.01 1.33
CA ALA A 104 13.20 11.14 0.73
C ALA A 104 13.46 10.88 -0.76
N GLY A 105 13.35 11.93 -1.58
CA GLY A 105 13.58 11.87 -3.03
C GLY A 105 12.31 11.78 -3.87
N LEU A 106 11.15 11.52 -3.26
CA LEU A 106 9.84 11.69 -3.92
C LEU A 106 9.41 13.16 -3.92
N ASP A 107 8.76 13.57 -5.01
CA ASP A 107 8.22 14.92 -5.19
C ASP A 107 6.68 14.93 -5.09
N PRO A 108 6.07 15.27 -3.95
CA PRO A 108 4.62 15.22 -3.82
C PRO A 108 3.86 16.22 -4.72
N THR A 109 4.53 17.17 -5.37
CA THR A 109 3.89 18.19 -6.22
C THR A 109 3.36 17.66 -7.56
N GLY A 110 3.72 16.42 -7.92
CA GLY A 110 3.14 15.71 -9.06
C GLY A 110 2.37 14.47 -8.65
N GLU A 111 1.92 13.71 -9.64
CA GLU A 111 1.35 12.35 -9.46
C GLU A 111 2.43 11.27 -9.31
N ILE A 112 2.40 10.47 -8.23
CA ILE A 112 3.38 9.41 -7.95
C ILE A 112 2.79 8.05 -8.30
N THR A 113 3.55 7.27 -9.06
CA THR A 113 3.23 5.87 -9.32
C THR A 113 3.92 4.98 -8.28
N ILE A 114 3.13 4.15 -7.59
CA ILE A 114 3.62 3.09 -6.72
C ILE A 114 3.52 1.77 -7.47
N ARG A 115 4.62 1.02 -7.55
CA ARG A 115 4.67 -0.34 -8.11
C ARG A 115 4.81 -1.36 -6.99
N TYR A 116 3.96 -2.38 -6.99
CA TYR A 116 4.01 -3.47 -6.00
C TYR A 116 4.51 -4.78 -6.63
N SER A 117 4.18 -4.97 -7.90
CA SER A 117 4.64 -6.06 -8.75
C SER A 117 4.67 -5.58 -10.20
N GLU A 118 5.09 -6.44 -11.13
CA GLU A 118 5.08 -6.15 -12.57
C GLU A 118 3.68 -5.78 -13.11
N SER A 119 2.62 -6.22 -12.44
CA SER A 119 1.23 -6.06 -12.89
C SER A 119 0.36 -5.21 -11.97
N GLU A 120 0.83 -4.88 -10.77
CA GLU A 120 0.06 -4.17 -9.76
C GLU A 120 0.69 -2.82 -9.43
N THR A 121 -0.09 -1.76 -9.62
CA THR A 121 0.31 -0.39 -9.33
C THR A 121 -0.81 0.37 -8.60
N ALA A 122 -0.43 1.38 -7.84
CA ALA A 122 -1.34 2.38 -7.31
C ALA A 122 -0.81 3.78 -7.64
N VAL A 123 -1.69 4.77 -7.58
CA VAL A 123 -1.35 6.15 -7.88
C VAL A 123 -1.67 7.02 -6.68
N LEU A 124 -0.73 7.90 -6.35
CA LEU A 124 -0.90 8.98 -5.39
C LEU A 124 -1.04 10.30 -6.18
N PRO A 125 -2.09 11.10 -5.93
CA PRO A 125 -2.31 12.35 -6.67
C PRO A 125 -1.23 13.40 -6.36
N ALA A 126 -1.18 14.47 -7.15
CA ALA A 126 -0.38 15.65 -6.79
C ALA A 126 -0.97 16.37 -5.58
N LEU A 127 -0.10 16.90 -4.70
CA LEU A 127 -0.45 17.72 -3.54
C LEU A 127 -0.28 19.22 -3.79
#